data_AF-A0A659UFJ4-F1
#
_entry.id   AF-A0A659UFJ4-F1
#
_cell.length_a   1.000
_cell.length_b   1.000
_cell.length_c   1.000
_cell.angle_alpha   90.00
_cell.angle_beta   90.00
_cell.angle_gamma   90.00
#
_symmetry.space_group_name_H-M   'P 1'
#
loop_
_entity.id
_entity.type
_entity.pdbx_description
1 polymer ?
#
loop_
_entity_poly.entity_id
_entity_poly.type
_entity_poly.pdbx_seq_one_letter_code
_entity_poly.pdbx_strand_id
1 'polypeptide(L)'
;KIPAALLPPDGPRTVLSAAHVVADPFSASDPSGPAAIDWKATMAFRRHLDGLGLGIAEAMDTAQRGMGLDWTSACELIRRTKSELPDALVFNGAGT
;
A
#
# COMPACT_ATOMS: atom_id res chain seq x y z
N LYS A 1 -27.69 9.59 -1.50
CA LYS A 1 -26.24 9.30 -1.61
C LYS A 1 -25.52 10.22 -0.65
N ILE A 2 -24.73 9.69 0.28
CA ILE A 2 -23.84 10.52 1.10
C ILE A 2 -22.77 11.08 0.16
N PRO A 3 -22.52 12.40 0.13
CA PRO A 3 -21.43 12.97 -0.66
C PRO A 3 -20.10 12.37 -0.19
N ALA A 4 -19.25 11.94 -1.13
CA ALA A 4 -17.87 11.59 -0.78
C ALA A 4 -17.16 12.89 -0.36
N ALA A 5 -16.72 12.95 0.90
CA ALA A 5 -15.92 14.05 1.41
C ALA A 5 -14.46 13.59 1.49
N LEU A 6 -13.55 14.41 0.96
CA LEU A 6 -12.12 14.25 1.16
C LEU A 6 -11.79 14.49 2.64
N LEU A 7 -10.91 13.70 3.23
CA LEU A 7 -10.41 14.00 4.57
C LEU A 7 -9.53 15.27 4.52
N PRO A 8 -9.77 16.25 5.41
CA PRO A 8 -8.96 17.46 5.43
C PRO A 8 -7.55 17.15 5.98
N PRO A 9 -6.49 17.76 5.42
CA PRO A 9 -5.12 17.53 5.87
C PRO A 9 -4.90 17.96 7.34
N ASP A 10 -5.58 19.01 7.79
CA ASP A 10 -5.48 19.58 9.14
C ASP A 10 -6.63 19.13 10.06
N GLY A 11 -7.19 17.95 9.79
CA GLY A 11 -8.22 17.37 10.65
C GLY A 11 -7.70 17.07 12.06
N PRO A 12 -8.57 16.98 13.08
CA PRO A 12 -8.18 16.68 14.46
C PRO A 12 -7.70 15.23 14.67
N ARG A 13 -7.53 14.46 13.58
CA ARG A 13 -7.11 13.06 13.56
C ARG A 13 -6.23 12.82 12.33
N THR A 14 -5.11 12.13 12.53
CA THR A 14 -4.36 11.50 11.45
C THR A 14 -4.93 10.11 11.21
N VAL A 15 -5.48 9.88 10.01
CA VAL A 15 -6.09 8.60 9.64
C VAL A 15 -5.19 7.91 8.62
N LEU A 16 -4.72 6.71 8.96
CA LEU A 16 -3.89 5.88 8.08
C LEU A 16 -4.68 4.65 7.65
N SER A 17 -4.51 4.25 6.39
CA SER A 17 -4.94 2.95 5.90
C SER A 17 -3.72 2.03 5.74
N ALA A 18 -3.73 0.89 6.43
CA ALA A 18 -2.78 -0.19 6.17
C ALA A 18 -3.15 -0.85 4.83
N ALA A 19 -2.37 -0.56 3.79
CA ALA A 19 -2.73 -0.95 2.42
C ALA A 19 -2.32 -2.40 2.13
N HIS A 20 -3.24 -3.17 1.54
CA HIS A 20 -2.96 -4.52 1.04
C HIS A 20 -2.13 -4.47 -0.26
N VAL A 21 -1.59 -5.60 -0.70
CA VAL A 21 -1.03 -5.76 -2.06
C VAL A 21 -2.01 -6.52 -2.94
N VAL A 22 -1.97 -6.27 -4.25
CA VAL A 22 -2.77 -7.04 -5.22
C VAL A 22 -1.87 -8.11 -5.82
N ALA A 23 -2.26 -9.37 -5.66
CA ALA A 23 -1.56 -10.48 -6.31
C ALA A 23 -1.85 -10.48 -7.83
N ASP A 24 -0.86 -10.85 -8.64
CA ASP A 24 -1.04 -11.12 -10.07
C ASP A 24 -1.65 -12.52 -10.25
N PRO A 25 -2.94 -12.63 -10.66
CA PRO A 25 -3.60 -13.93 -10.78
C PRO A 25 -3.18 -14.70 -12.04
N PHE A 26 -2.44 -14.08 -12.97
CA PHE A 26 -1.98 -14.71 -14.21
C PHE A 26 -0.50 -15.11 -14.15
N SER A 27 0.17 -14.85 -13.03
CA SER A 27 1.53 -15.32 -12.79
C SER A 27 1.60 -16.85 -12.76
N ALA A 28 2.71 -17.40 -13.26
CA ALA A 28 3.03 -18.81 -13.14
C ALA A 28 3.60 -19.20 -11.76
N SER A 29 3.73 -18.24 -10.83
CA SER A 29 4.22 -18.49 -9.47
C SER A 29 3.29 -19.42 -8.68
N ASP A 30 3.88 -20.26 -7.83
CA ASP A 30 3.13 -21.05 -6.84
C ASP A 30 2.36 -20.11 -5.89
N PRO A 31 1.03 -20.24 -5.74
CA PRO A 31 0.24 -19.40 -4.84
C PRO A 31 0.63 -19.50 -3.36
N SER A 32 1.33 -20.57 -2.97
CA SER A 32 1.87 -20.77 -1.62
C SER A 32 3.31 -20.26 -1.45
N GLY A 33 3.94 -19.82 -2.54
CA GLY A 33 5.30 -19.30 -2.57
C GLY A 33 5.38 -17.77 -2.40
N PRO A 34 6.51 -17.14 -2.81
CA PRO A 34 6.66 -15.69 -2.79
C PRO A 34 5.58 -14.98 -3.60
N ALA A 35 5.08 -13.86 -3.08
CA ALA A 35 4.02 -13.10 -3.73
C ALA A 35 4.43 -12.59 -5.13
N ALA A 36 3.66 -12.95 -6.16
CA ALA A 36 3.68 -12.26 -7.44
C ALA A 36 2.74 -11.06 -7.36
N ILE A 37 3.28 -9.84 -7.43
CA ILE A 37 2.51 -8.61 -7.22
C ILE A 37 2.09 -8.00 -8.55
N ASP A 38 0.80 -7.71 -8.72
CA ASP A 38 0.34 -6.78 -9.73
C ASP A 38 0.64 -5.36 -9.24
N TRP A 39 1.77 -4.83 -9.70
CA TRP A 39 2.22 -3.48 -9.33
C TRP A 39 1.27 -2.39 -9.79
N LYS A 40 0.64 -2.54 -10.96
CA LYS A 40 -0.25 -1.51 -11.51
C LYS A 40 -1.49 -1.37 -10.63
N ALA A 41 -2.11 -2.49 -10.26
CA ALA A 41 -3.28 -2.50 -9.39
C ALA A 41 -2.92 -2.09 -7.95
N THR A 42 -1.80 -2.59 -7.43
CA THR A 42 -1.27 -2.24 -6.10
C THR A 42 -1.07 -0.73 -5.98
N MET A 43 -0.44 -0.09 -6.96
CA MET A 43 -0.22 1.36 -6.97
C MET A 43 -1.49 2.17 -7.27
N ALA A 44 -2.42 1.63 -8.06
CA ALA A 44 -3.73 2.26 -8.25
C ALA A 44 -4.49 2.38 -6.93
N PHE A 45 -4.37 1.39 -6.04
CA PHE A 45 -4.98 1.46 -4.71
C PHE A 45 -4.31 2.53 -3.83
N ARG A 46 -2.98 2.71 -3.89
CA ARG A 46 -2.29 3.80 -3.15
C ARG A 46 -2.77 5.17 -3.62
N ARG A 47 -2.85 5.39 -4.94
CA ARG A 47 -3.41 6.62 -5.52
C ARG A 47 -4.85 6.85 -5.10
N HIS A 48 -5.65 5.79 -4.98
CA HIS A 48 -7.02 5.90 -4.48
C HIS A 48 -7.06 6.35 -3.02
N LEU A 49 -6.25 5.77 -2.14
CA LEU A 49 -6.18 6.17 -0.72
C LEU A 49 -5.74 7.63 -0.57
N ASP A 50 -4.68 8.02 -1.28
CA ASP A 50 -4.19 9.41 -1.28
C ASP A 50 -5.26 10.37 -1.81
N GLY A 51 -5.96 9.99 -2.89
CA GLY A 51 -7.10 10.74 -3.43
C GLY A 51 -8.33 10.84 -2.50
N LEU A 52 -8.38 10.06 -1.42
CA LEU A 52 -9.37 10.19 -0.34
C LEU A 52 -8.88 11.05 0.84
N GLY A 53 -7.62 11.49 0.82
CA GLY A 53 -6.98 12.23 1.91
C GLY A 53 -6.54 11.33 3.07
N LEU A 54 -6.48 10.02 2.86
CA LEU A 54 -5.95 9.06 3.84
C LEU A 54 -4.43 9.03 3.74
N GLY A 55 -3.74 8.95 4.89
CA GLY A 55 -2.35 8.53 4.87
C GLY A 55 -2.22 7.02 4.63
N ILE A 56 -1.06 6.59 4.16
CA ILE A 56 -0.77 5.20 3.81
C ILE A 56 0.20 4.62 4.84
N ALA A 57 -0.19 3.51 5.47
CA ALA A 57 0.71 2.68 6.25
C ALA A 57 1.20 1.53 5.37
N GLU A 58 2.39 1.70 4.78
CA GLU A 58 2.93 0.86 3.72
C GLU A 58 3.73 -0.33 4.25
N ALA A 59 3.68 -1.46 3.54
CA ALA A 59 4.42 -2.69 3.87
C ALA A 59 4.19 -3.19 5.32
N MET A 60 2.96 -3.00 5.82
CA MET A 60 2.47 -3.48 7.12
C MET A 60 1.91 -4.91 7.05
N ASP A 61 1.42 -5.44 8.17
CA ASP A 61 0.80 -6.78 8.27
C ASP A 61 -0.31 -7.01 7.24
N THR A 62 -1.14 -6.00 6.95
CA THR A 62 -2.20 -6.06 5.93
C THR A 62 -1.67 -6.25 4.50
N ALA A 63 -0.40 -5.90 4.24
CA ALA A 63 0.31 -6.21 3.00
C ALA A 63 0.89 -7.63 2.99
N GLN A 64 0.53 -8.47 3.98
CA GLN A 64 1.05 -9.82 4.21
C GLN A 64 2.56 -9.86 4.46
N ARG A 65 3.09 -8.82 5.13
CA ARG A 65 4.50 -8.71 5.45
C ARG A 65 4.97 -9.88 6.32
N GLY A 66 5.96 -10.64 5.84
CA GLY A 66 6.46 -11.84 6.54
C GLY A 66 5.60 -13.10 6.37
N MET A 67 4.46 -13.00 5.68
CA MET A 67 3.52 -14.10 5.39
C MET A 67 3.18 -14.17 3.88
N GLY A 68 4.18 -13.96 3.03
CA GLY A 68 4.06 -13.98 1.56
C GLY A 68 4.80 -12.84 0.88
N LEU A 69 4.78 -11.64 1.49
CA LEU A 69 5.59 -10.49 1.07
C LEU A 69 6.92 -10.48 1.84
N ASP A 70 8.01 -10.84 1.15
CA ASP A 70 9.36 -10.82 1.72
C ASP A 70 9.92 -9.39 1.89
N TRP A 71 11.07 -9.28 2.56
CA TRP A 71 11.66 -7.96 2.83
C TRP A 71 12.10 -7.23 1.56
N THR A 72 12.63 -7.96 0.58
CA THR A 72 13.07 -7.38 -0.70
C THR A 72 11.90 -6.74 -1.44
N SER A 73 10.79 -7.46 -1.56
CA SER A 73 9.56 -6.99 -2.21
C SER A 73 8.89 -5.86 -1.43
N ALA A 74 8.91 -5.92 -0.09
CA ALA A 74 8.44 -4.84 0.75
C ALA A 74 9.28 -3.55 0.58
N CYS A 75 10.60 -3.67 0.48
CA CYS A 75 11.48 -2.54 0.17
C CYS A 75 11.19 -1.97 -1.23
N GLU A 76 10.91 -2.82 -2.22
CA GLU A 76 10.51 -2.38 -3.55
C GLU A 76 9.17 -1.63 -3.51
N LEU A 77 8.17 -2.16 -2.80
CA LEU A 77 6.88 -1.51 -2.60
C LEU A 77 7.03 -0.12 -1.99
N ILE A 78 7.81 0.00 -0.90
CA ILE A 78 8.10 1.29 -0.24
C ILE A 78 8.71 2.29 -1.22
N ARG A 79 9.71 1.85 -2.01
CA ARG A 79 10.38 2.73 -2.99
C ARG A 79 9.43 3.17 -4.11
N ARG A 80 8.62 2.25 -4.65
CA ARG A 80 7.62 2.56 -5.67
C ARG A 80 6.58 3.54 -5.16
N THR A 81 6.06 3.32 -3.95
CA THR A 81 5.10 4.25 -3.32
C THR A 81 5.70 5.64 -3.16
N LYS A 82 6.92 5.77 -2.62
CA LYS A 82 7.56 7.10 -2.49
C LYS A 82 7.85 7.76 -3.83
N SER A 83 8.21 6.98 -4.85
CA SER A 83 8.50 7.50 -6.19
C SER A 83 7.24 7.99 -6.91
N GLU A 84 6.11 7.30 -6.78
CA GLU A 84 4.86 7.66 -7.46
C GLU A 84 4.07 8.73 -6.70
N LEU A 85 4.17 8.75 -5.36
CA LEU A 85 3.44 9.64 -4.47
C LEU A 85 4.42 10.41 -3.57
N PRO A 86 5.21 11.35 -4.12
CA PRO A 86 6.25 12.04 -3.36
C PRO A 86 5.71 12.88 -2.20
N ASP A 87 4.47 13.38 -2.33
CA ASP A 87 3.85 14.30 -1.36
C ASP A 87 2.82 13.61 -0.45
N ALA A 88 2.51 12.33 -0.67
CA ALA A 88 1.57 11.60 0.16
C ALA A 88 2.11 11.39 1.59
N LEU A 89 1.22 11.39 2.57
CA LEU A 89 1.55 11.02 3.94
C LEU A 89 1.74 9.51 4.05
N VAL A 90 2.99 9.04 4.10
CA VAL A 90 3.32 7.61 4.12
C VAL A 90 4.19 7.26 5.33
N PHE A 91 3.80 6.22 6.06
CA PHE A 91 4.60 5.57 7.10
C PHE A 91 4.93 4.14 6.67
N ASN A 92 6.19 3.72 6.78
CA ASN A 92 6.66 2.44 6.24
C ASN A 92 6.96 1.43 7.36
N GLY A 93 6.50 0.19 7.19
CA GLY A 93 6.84 -0.92 8.07
C GLY A 93 8.32 -1.31 7.96
N ALA A 94 9.11 -0.98 8.98
CA ALA A 94 10.50 -1.38 9.14
C ALA A 94 10.65 -2.31 10.35
N GLY A 95 11.29 -3.46 10.17
CA GLY A 95 11.41 -4.51 11.18
C GLY A 95 12.47 -5.54 10.78
N THR A 96 12.58 -6.60 11.58
CA THR A 96 13.56 -7.69 11.42
C THR A 96 12.90 -8.98 10.98
#